data_AF-A0A3D2FCK1-F1
#
_entry.id   AF-A0A3D2FCK1-F1
#
_cell.length_a   1.000
_cell.length_b   1.000
_cell.length_c   1.000
_cell.angle_alpha   90.00
_cell.angle_beta   90.00
_cell.angle_gamma   90.00
#
_symmetry.space_group_name_H-M   'P 1'
#
loop_
_entity.id
_entity.type
_entity.pdbx_description
1 polymer ?
#
loop_
_entity_poly.entity_id
_entity_poly.type
_entity_poly.pdbx_seq_one_letter_code
_entity_poly.pdbx_strand_id
1 'polypeptide(L)'
;IWSHFTPDHMFTSAQVGLAELALSGCTLSSDHLYLYPNGSRLEDTIHAAAELGIRFQPTRGAMSIVESDGGLPPDSLVEQEAAILEDCIRVIDGFHDASAASMCRVGVAPCSPFSVSTEL
;
A
#
# COMPACT_ATOMS: atom_id res chain seq x y z
N ILE A 1 -15.24 -2.37 -9.43
CA ILE A 1 -14.00 -2.41 -10.25
C ILE A 1 -12.81 -2.78 -9.36
N TRP A 2 -12.42 -1.94 -8.39
CA TRP A 2 -11.24 -2.19 -7.55
C TRP A 2 -11.29 -3.48 -6.71
N SER A 3 -12.48 -3.93 -6.31
CA SER A 3 -12.69 -5.23 -5.63
C SER A 3 -12.28 -6.46 -6.45
N HIS A 4 -11.99 -6.31 -7.74
CA HIS A 4 -11.51 -7.38 -8.61
C HIS A 4 -10.00 -7.35 -8.83
N PHE A 5 -9.28 -6.41 -8.23
CA PHE A 5 -7.82 -6.40 -8.33
C PHE A 5 -7.20 -7.62 -7.67
N THR A 6 -6.07 -8.05 -8.22
CA THR A 6 -5.32 -9.25 -7.81
C THR A 6 -3.87 -8.83 -7.62
N PRO A 7 -3.00 -9.69 -7.04
CA PRO A 7 -1.57 -9.40 -6.93
C PRO A 7 -0.94 -8.94 -8.25
N ASP A 8 -1.23 -9.64 -9.35
CA ASP A 8 -0.73 -9.29 -10.69
C ASP A 8 -1.16 -7.89 -11.15
N HIS A 9 -2.39 -7.47 -10.81
CA HIS A 9 -2.86 -6.12 -11.13
C HIS A 9 -2.09 -5.06 -10.33
N MET A 10 -1.84 -5.28 -9.04
CA MET A 10 -1.06 -4.35 -8.21
C MET A 10 0.36 -4.23 -8.72
N PHE A 11 1.04 -5.35 -8.95
CA PHE A 11 2.39 -5.39 -9.51
C PHE A 11 2.47 -4.67 -10.87
N THR A 12 1.60 -5.05 -11.82
CA THR A 12 1.63 -4.49 -13.18
C THR A 12 1.34 -2.99 -13.18
N SER A 13 0.34 -2.55 -12.42
CA SER A 13 -0.01 -1.13 -12.33
C SER A 13 1.12 -0.29 -11.70
N ALA A 14 1.77 -0.81 -10.66
CA ALA A 14 2.92 -0.19 -10.03
C ALA A 14 4.10 -0.11 -11.01
N GLN A 15 4.40 -1.17 -11.77
CA GLN A 15 5.44 -1.13 -12.79
C GLN A 15 5.19 -0.02 -13.82
N VAL A 16 3.97 0.07 -14.36
CA VAL A 16 3.63 1.10 -15.35
C VAL A 16 3.81 2.50 -14.78
N GLY A 17 3.17 2.79 -13.64
CA GLY A 17 3.24 4.13 -13.06
C GLY A 17 4.65 4.54 -12.62
N LEU A 18 5.39 3.62 -12.00
CA LEU A 18 6.76 3.89 -11.57
C LEU A 18 7.74 4.01 -12.74
N ALA A 19 7.56 3.25 -13.82
CA ALA A 19 8.38 3.38 -15.02
C ALA A 19 8.16 4.73 -15.70
N GLU A 20 6.92 5.21 -15.79
CA GLU A 20 6.61 6.55 -16.32
C GLU A 20 7.24 7.66 -15.47
N LEU A 21 7.19 7.53 -14.14
CA LEU A 21 7.88 8.43 -13.21
C LEU A 21 9.40 8.40 -13.44
N ALA A 22 10.01 7.21 -13.56
CA ALA A 22 11.44 7.08 -13.81
C ALA A 22 11.86 7.71 -15.15
N LEU A 23 11.08 7.48 -16.21
CA LEU A 23 11.32 8.05 -17.54
C LEU A 23 11.17 9.58 -17.57
N SER A 24 10.47 10.16 -16.60
CA SER A 24 10.32 11.60 -16.42
C SER A 24 11.30 12.22 -15.40
N GLY A 25 12.27 11.44 -14.91
CA GLY A 25 13.35 11.91 -14.04
C GLY A 25 13.05 11.80 -12.54
N CYS A 26 11.91 11.21 -12.15
CA CYS A 26 11.65 10.86 -10.77
C CYS A 26 12.60 9.73 -10.32
N THR A 27 13.32 9.95 -9.22
CA THR A 27 14.28 8.96 -8.68
C THR A 27 13.82 8.36 -7.35
N LEU A 28 12.80 8.96 -6.72
CA LEU A 28 12.14 8.50 -5.51
C LEU A 28 10.64 8.77 -5.63
N SER A 29 9.82 7.73 -5.48
CA SER A 29 8.37 7.89 -5.36
C SER A 29 7.84 7.27 -4.06
N SER A 30 6.67 7.74 -3.64
CA SER A 30 5.83 7.11 -2.61
C SER A 30 4.52 6.68 -3.26
N ASP A 31 3.89 5.65 -2.72
CA ASP A 31 2.55 5.23 -3.13
C ASP A 31 1.64 5.03 -1.91
N HIS A 32 0.34 5.25 -2.11
CA HIS A 32 -0.68 5.15 -1.09
C HIS A 32 -1.70 4.08 -1.45
N LEU A 33 -1.29 2.82 -1.30
CA LEU A 33 -2.14 1.66 -1.52
C LEU A 33 -2.95 1.36 -0.26
N TYR A 34 -4.26 1.62 -0.32
CA TYR A 34 -5.21 1.38 0.78
C TYR A 34 -6.24 0.29 0.49
N LEU A 35 -6.01 -0.54 -0.55
CA LEU A 35 -6.89 -1.63 -0.96
C LEU A 35 -6.11 -2.94 -1.12
N TYR A 36 -6.57 -4.02 -0.46
CA TYR A 36 -5.91 -5.33 -0.47
C TYR A 36 -6.87 -6.50 -0.81
N PRO A 37 -7.59 -6.44 -1.95
CA PRO A 37 -8.53 -7.50 -2.34
C PRO A 37 -7.82 -8.74 -2.89
N ASN A 38 -8.48 -9.89 -2.84
CA ASN A 38 -8.10 -11.12 -3.57
C ASN A 38 -6.64 -11.57 -3.39
N GLY A 39 -6.08 -11.33 -2.20
CA GLY A 39 -4.71 -11.70 -1.86
C GLY A 39 -3.64 -10.69 -2.28
N SER A 40 -4.01 -9.51 -2.81
CA SER A 40 -3.10 -8.39 -3.03
C SER A 40 -2.43 -7.95 -1.74
N ARG A 41 -1.15 -7.60 -1.80
CA ARG A 41 -0.34 -7.18 -0.65
C ARG A 41 0.56 -6.01 -1.04
N LEU A 42 1.09 -5.29 -0.05
CA LEU A 42 1.98 -4.15 -0.32
C LEU A 42 3.25 -4.59 -1.06
N GLU A 43 3.77 -5.77 -0.77
CA GLU A 43 4.96 -6.30 -1.43
C GLU A 43 4.84 -6.47 -2.95
N ASP A 44 3.62 -6.58 -3.49
CA ASP A 44 3.41 -6.63 -4.94
C ASP A 44 3.93 -5.35 -5.60
N THR A 45 3.75 -4.19 -4.97
CA THR A 45 4.25 -2.90 -5.49
C THR A 45 5.72 -2.67 -5.13
N ILE A 46 6.20 -3.24 -4.02
CA ILE A 46 7.62 -3.19 -3.62
C ILE A 46 8.49 -3.95 -4.61
N HIS A 47 8.08 -5.17 -4.98
CA HIS A 47 8.81 -5.96 -5.97
C HIS A 47 8.81 -5.27 -7.33
N ALA A 48 7.69 -4.67 -7.75
CA ALA A 48 7.61 -3.87 -8.97
C ALA A 48 8.62 -2.70 -8.97
N ALA A 49 8.69 -1.95 -7.87
CA ALA A 49 9.65 -0.86 -7.73
C ALA A 49 11.11 -1.34 -7.74
N ALA A 50 11.38 -2.48 -7.08
CA ALA A 50 12.71 -3.08 -7.03
C ALA A 50 13.19 -3.55 -8.41
N GLU A 51 12.31 -4.13 -9.23
CA GLU A 51 12.65 -4.53 -10.61
C GLU A 51 13.02 -3.35 -11.50
N LEU A 52 12.36 -2.20 -11.31
CA LEU A 52 12.67 -0.98 -12.04
C LEU A 52 13.90 -0.23 -11.50
N GLY A 53 14.35 -0.56 -10.29
CA GLY A 53 15.48 0.10 -9.63
C GLY A 53 15.17 1.52 -9.14
N ILE A 54 13.90 1.88 -8.95
CA ILE A 54 13.51 3.18 -8.39
C ILE A 54 13.46 3.12 -6.86
N ARG A 55 13.89 4.19 -6.18
CA ARG A 55 13.76 4.28 -4.72
C ARG A 55 12.29 4.44 -4.35
N PHE A 56 11.81 3.64 -3.41
CA PHE A 56 10.38 3.56 -3.13
C PHE A 56 10.05 3.70 -1.65
N GLN A 57 9.00 4.48 -1.38
CA GLN A 57 8.44 4.65 -0.04
C GLN A 57 6.97 4.21 -0.03
N PRO A 58 6.72 2.89 -0.08
CA PRO A 58 5.35 2.35 -0.05
C PRO A 58 4.70 2.67 1.29
N THR A 59 3.44 3.11 1.26
CA THR A 59 2.65 3.26 2.49
C THR A 59 1.61 2.15 2.59
N ARG A 60 1.59 1.47 3.74
CA ARG A 60 0.55 0.50 4.12
C ARG A 60 -0.71 1.29 4.45
N GLY A 61 -1.53 1.49 3.43
CA GLY A 61 -2.83 2.13 3.53
C GLY A 61 -3.86 1.28 4.26
N ALA A 62 -4.96 1.87 4.71
CA ALA A 62 -6.04 1.11 5.35
C ALA A 62 -7.38 1.85 5.35
N MET A 63 -8.47 1.07 5.38
CA MET A 63 -9.82 1.49 5.73
C MET A 63 -10.44 0.42 6.62
N SER A 64 -11.05 0.81 7.75
CA SER A 64 -11.71 -0.11 8.70
C SER A 64 -13.19 0.21 8.94
N ILE A 65 -13.67 1.39 8.54
CA ILE A 65 -15.09 1.76 8.67
C ILE A 65 -15.85 1.33 7.41
N VAL A 66 -16.72 0.33 7.56
CA VAL A 66 -17.63 -0.21 6.54
C VAL A 66 -18.73 0.77 6.14
N GLU A 67 -19.28 0.63 4.92
CA GLU A 67 -20.46 1.38 4.47
C GLU A 67 -21.66 1.16 5.39
N SER A 68 -21.83 -0.06 5.89
CA SER A 68 -22.91 -0.43 6.82
C SER A 68 -22.87 0.32 8.17
N ASP A 69 -21.70 0.84 8.56
CA ASP A 69 -21.48 1.66 9.77
C ASP A 69 -21.34 3.16 9.44
N GLY A 70 -21.75 3.58 8.24
CA GLY A 70 -21.70 4.96 7.78
C GLY A 70 -20.38 5.37 7.10
N GLY A 71 -19.52 4.39 6.80
CA GLY A 71 -18.33 4.57 5.98
C GLY A 71 -18.66 4.79 4.49
N LEU A 72 -17.62 5.08 3.72
CA LEU A 72 -17.70 5.21 2.27
C LEU A 72 -17.35 3.94 1.48
N PRO A 73 -16.42 3.06 1.93
CA PRO A 73 -16.02 1.90 1.13
C PRO A 73 -16.98 0.72 1.30
N PRO A 74 -17.20 -0.10 0.25
CA PRO A 74 -17.93 -1.35 0.36
C PRO A 74 -17.30 -2.28 1.41
N ASP A 75 -18.13 -3.01 2.15
CA ASP A 75 -17.68 -3.90 3.24
C ASP A 75 -16.62 -4.92 2.80
N SER A 76 -16.63 -5.32 1.52
CA SER A 76 -15.64 -6.25 0.96
C SER A 76 -14.23 -5.66 0.77
N LEU A 77 -14.05 -4.36 0.99
CA LEU A 77 -12.81 -3.61 0.74
C LEU A 77 -12.19 -3.01 2.00
N VAL A 78 -12.79 -3.23 3.17
CA VAL A 78 -12.21 -2.84 4.45
C VAL A 78 -11.56 -4.03 5.14
N GLU A 79 -10.70 -3.74 6.11
CA GLU A 79 -10.01 -4.73 6.92
C GLU A 79 -10.30 -4.50 8.41
N GLN A 80 -10.22 -5.56 9.21
CA GLN A 80 -10.28 -5.41 10.66
C GLN A 80 -9.01 -4.73 11.17
N GLU A 81 -9.15 -3.82 12.15
CA GLU A 81 -8.04 -3.01 12.67
C GLU A 81 -6.88 -3.84 13.22
N ALA A 82 -7.16 -4.95 13.89
CA ALA A 82 -6.12 -5.87 14.34
C ALA A 82 -5.30 -6.45 13.16
N ALA A 83 -5.98 -6.85 12.08
CA ALA A 83 -5.31 -7.35 10.87
C ALA A 83 -4.50 -6.26 10.16
N ILE A 84 -4.99 -5.01 10.17
CA ILE A 84 -4.26 -3.85 9.66
C ILE A 84 -2.93 -3.67 10.41
N LEU A 85 -2.98 -3.67 11.74
CA LEU A 85 -1.80 -3.49 12.59
C LEU A 85 -0.80 -4.66 12.44
N GLU A 86 -1.30 -5.90 12.43
CA GLU A 86 -0.47 -7.09 12.20
C GLU A 86 0.25 -7.05 10.85
N ASP A 87 -0.44 -6.61 9.80
CA ASP A 87 0.15 -6.50 8.47
C ASP A 87 1.12 -5.32 8.35
N CYS A 88 0.85 -4.18 8.99
CA CYS A 88 1.82 -3.09 9.14
C CYS A 88 3.14 -3.59 9.75
N ILE A 89 3.06 -4.34 10.86
CA ILE A 89 4.24 -4.93 11.52
C ILE A 89 4.97 -5.87 10.55
N ARG A 90 4.24 -6.80 9.92
CA ARG A 90 4.81 -7.77 8.96
C ARG A 90 5.57 -7.10 7.83
N VAL A 91 5.00 -6.05 7.25
CA VAL A 91 5.61 -5.37 6.09
C VAL A 91 6.79 -4.50 6.53
N ILE A 92 6.71 -3.85 7.69
CA ILE A 92 7.85 -3.14 8.27
C ILE A 92 9.01 -4.11 8.53
N ASP A 93 8.76 -5.22 9.22
CA ASP A 93 9.78 -6.22 9.54
C ASP A 93 10.39 -6.87 8.28
N GLY A 94 9.59 -7.05 7.23
CA GLY A 94 10.03 -7.69 5.99
C GLY A 94 10.77 -6.78 5.01
N PHE A 95 10.47 -5.48 4.99
CA PHE A 95 10.88 -4.60 3.89
C PHE A 95 11.46 -3.24 4.30
N HIS A 96 11.23 -2.76 5.52
CA HIS A 96 11.72 -1.44 5.93
C HIS A 96 13.23 -1.46 6.18
N ASP A 97 13.98 -0.62 5.45
CA ASP A 97 15.38 -0.33 5.76
C ASP A 97 15.55 1.14 6.20
N ALA A 98 15.96 1.34 7.45
CA ALA A 98 16.16 2.66 8.05
C ALA A 98 17.49 3.34 7.64
N SER A 99 18.35 2.67 6.87
CA SER A 99 19.63 3.22 6.43
C SER A 99 19.45 4.51 5.62
N ALA A 100 20.40 5.44 5.71
CA ALA A 100 20.31 6.75 5.05
C ALA A 100 20.09 6.66 3.53
N ALA A 101 20.62 5.62 2.89
CA ALA A 101 20.53 5.39 1.45
C ALA A 101 19.56 4.25 1.06
N SER A 102 18.67 3.85 1.97
CA SER A 102 17.70 2.77 1.77
C SER A 102 16.83 2.91 0.51
N MET A 103 16.80 1.87 -0.31
CA MET A 103 15.94 1.81 -1.50
C MET A 103 14.46 1.56 -1.17
N CYS A 104 14.14 1.11 0.06
CA CYS A 104 12.77 0.83 0.49
C CYS A 104 12.53 1.29 1.94
N ARG A 105 11.58 2.21 2.12
CA ARG A 105 11.09 2.59 3.46
C ARG A 105 9.58 2.52 3.52
N VAL A 106 9.08 1.55 4.28
CA VAL A 106 7.66 1.36 4.53
C VAL A 106 7.16 2.46 5.48
N GLY A 107 6.03 3.08 5.14
CA GLY A 107 5.25 3.96 6.01
C GLY A 107 3.89 3.37 6.36
N VAL A 108 3.28 3.82 7.46
CA VAL A 108 1.89 3.51 7.84
C VAL A 108 1.03 4.71 7.50
N ALA A 109 -0.07 4.52 6.78
CA ALA A 109 -0.89 5.64 6.31
C ALA A 109 -2.37 5.25 6.24
N PRO A 110 -3.16 5.31 7.32
CA PRO A 110 -4.61 5.15 7.19
C PRO A 110 -5.17 6.15 6.15
N CYS A 111 -6.13 5.73 5.33
CA CYS A 111 -6.56 6.49 4.13
C CYS A 111 -7.02 7.92 4.46
N SER A 112 -7.67 8.11 5.60
CA SER A 112 -8.09 9.39 6.14
C SER A 112 -8.44 9.23 7.62
N PRO A 113 -8.51 10.32 8.41
CA PRO A 113 -8.98 10.25 9.79
C PRO A 113 -10.45 9.84 9.93
N PHE A 114 -11.20 9.73 8.82
CA PHE A 114 -12.62 9.38 8.80
C PHE A 114 -12.88 7.98 8.21
N SER A 115 -11.83 7.27 7.78
CA SER A 115 -11.94 5.92 7.23
C SER A 115 -11.49 4.84 8.20
N VAL A 116 -11.07 5.24 9.41
CA VAL A 116 -10.59 4.37 10.48
C VAL A 116 -11.07 4.86 11.84
N SER A 117 -11.05 4.01 12.88
CA SER A 117 -11.37 4.44 14.24
C SER A 117 -10.30 5.39 14.80
N THR A 118 -10.59 6.03 15.94
CA THR A 118 -9.61 6.85 16.65
C THR A 118 -8.52 6.04 17.36
N GLU A 119 -8.70 4.73 17.47
CA GLU A 119 -7.79 3.82 18.17
C GLU A 119 -6.79 3.14 17.24
N LEU A 120 -6.98 3.23 15.92
CA LEU A 120 -6.04 2.75 14.91
C LEU A 120 -4.94 3.78 14.62
#